data_AF-A0A4Z0WA94-F1
#
_entry.id   AF-A0A4Z0WA94-F1
#
_cell.length_a   1.000
_cell.length_b   1.000
_cell.length_c   1.000
_cell.angle_alpha   90.00
_cell.angle_beta   90.00
_cell.angle_gamma   90.00
#
_symmetry.space_group_name_H-M   'P 1'
#
loop_
_entity.id
_entity.type
_entity.pdbx_description
1 polymer ?
#
loop_
_entity_poly.entity_id
_entity_poly.type
_entity_poly.pdbx_seq_one_letter_code
_entity_poly.pdbx_strand_id
1 'polypeptide(L)'
;MYRRCSLRAARECTTGALKDCMLVSCRIDQTGHEAMNYLAHLYFSDLTPDGCVGQLLPDCMPPRQLPESATATLRQHVHLHQVIDRFTDHHDQVLALRHSFEPPFRRFSGVILDVLFDHILARTWSDWHDSSLDAFSAQVYTALAAYRGPENERLRSLRLALVRHRWLPGYGTREGMARALSSLDRRSRFNTPLATAVQVLDQRHDDISAVFSQFFPQLQAEVRRAQADGSD
;
A
#
# COMPACT_ATOMS: atom_id res chain seq x y z
N MET A 1 -5.70 -24.62 31.39
CA MET A 1 -4.94 -23.65 32.21
C MET A 1 -4.89 -22.32 31.47
N TYR A 2 -5.88 -21.45 31.70
CA TYR A 2 -5.88 -20.06 31.25
C TYR A 2 -5.88 -19.19 32.51
N ARG A 3 -4.81 -18.43 32.76
CA ARG A 3 -4.78 -17.44 33.84
C ARG A 3 -5.12 -16.06 33.28
N ARG A 4 -6.30 -15.58 33.67
CA ARG A 4 -6.72 -14.17 33.64
C ARG A 4 -5.71 -13.33 34.43
N CYS A 5 -5.28 -12.20 33.87
CA CYS A 5 -4.74 -11.09 34.67
C CYS A 5 -5.73 -9.93 34.62
N SER A 6 -5.90 -9.32 35.79
CA SER A 6 -7.09 -8.67 36.29
C SER A 6 -7.14 -7.17 36.02
N LEU A 7 -8.35 -6.68 35.71
CA LEU A 7 -8.80 -5.31 35.92
C LEU A 7 -8.47 -4.83 37.35
N ARG A 8 -7.50 -3.93 37.50
CA ARG A 8 -7.33 -3.05 38.68
C ARG A 8 -6.29 -1.97 38.41
N ALA A 9 -6.75 -0.85 37.84
CA ALA A 9 -6.17 0.48 38.02
C ALA A 9 -7.16 1.53 37.46
N ALA A 10 -8.36 1.55 38.04
CA ALA A 10 -9.30 2.65 37.87
C ALA A 10 -9.63 3.14 39.29
N ARG A 11 -8.95 4.20 39.73
CA ARG A 11 -9.38 5.22 40.70
C ARG A 11 -8.25 6.22 40.91
N GLU A 12 -8.63 7.48 41.03
CA GLU A 12 -7.82 8.67 41.38
C GLU A 12 -7.26 9.50 40.21
N CYS A 13 -8.17 10.18 39.49
CA CYS A 13 -8.01 11.63 39.26
C CYS A 13 -9.39 12.26 39.00
N THR A 14 -9.93 12.87 40.06
CA THR A 14 -11.16 13.67 40.04
C THR A 14 -10.81 15.13 39.87
N THR A 15 -10.87 15.68 38.65
CA THR A 15 -11.29 17.08 38.39
C THR A 15 -11.44 17.35 36.90
N GLY A 16 -12.63 17.84 36.50
CA GLY A 16 -12.81 18.84 35.45
C GLY A 16 -12.50 18.48 33.99
N ALA A 17 -13.57 18.44 33.18
CA ALA A 17 -13.57 18.56 31.72
C ALA A 17 -12.99 17.37 30.91
N LEU A 18 -13.91 16.63 30.27
CA LEU A 18 -13.86 16.15 28.87
C LEU A 18 -14.99 15.13 28.67
N LYS A 19 -16.24 15.62 28.74
CA LYS A 19 -17.33 15.01 27.99
C LYS A 19 -17.24 15.60 26.58
N ASP A 20 -16.91 14.73 25.64
CA ASP A 20 -16.90 14.89 24.17
C ASP A 20 -15.55 14.55 23.55
N CYS A 21 -15.17 13.27 23.65
CA CYS A 21 -14.28 12.64 22.68
C CYS A 21 -14.58 11.14 22.60
N MET A 22 -15.87 10.81 22.48
CA MET A 22 -16.34 9.47 22.11
C MET A 22 -16.75 9.57 20.64
N LEU A 23 -15.85 9.17 19.73
CA LEU A 23 -16.10 8.64 18.37
C LEU A 23 -14.88 8.77 17.42
N VAL A 24 -13.69 8.28 17.81
CA VAL A 24 -12.75 7.70 16.81
C VAL A 24 -11.98 6.54 17.45
N SER A 25 -12.70 5.47 17.78
CA SER A 25 -12.08 4.16 18.00
C SER A 25 -11.79 3.54 16.64
N CYS A 26 -10.77 4.06 15.96
CA CYS A 26 -10.11 3.31 14.90
C CYS A 26 -9.15 2.36 15.63
N ARG A 27 -9.63 1.14 15.91
CA ARG A 27 -8.76 0.03 16.23
C ARG A 27 -7.79 -0.08 15.06
N ILE A 28 -6.53 0.27 15.28
CA ILE A 28 -5.46 -0.31 14.49
C ILE A 28 -5.52 -1.80 14.83
N ASP A 29 -6.29 -2.53 14.02
CA ASP A 29 -6.21 -3.97 13.98
C ASP A 29 -4.75 -4.32 13.69
N GLN A 30 -4.30 -5.41 14.28
CA GLN A 30 -2.95 -5.97 14.13
C GLN A 30 -2.71 -6.50 12.70
N THR A 31 -3.68 -6.29 11.79
CA THR A 31 -3.63 -6.48 10.35
C THR A 31 -3.37 -5.12 9.66
N GLY A 32 -2.11 -4.69 9.68
CA GLY A 32 -1.68 -3.43 9.08
C GLY A 32 -1.79 -3.43 7.55
N HIS A 33 -2.91 -2.93 7.03
CA HIS A 33 -3.06 -2.56 5.62
C HIS A 33 -3.22 -1.04 5.51
N GLU A 34 -2.08 -0.36 5.55
CA GLU A 34 -1.84 0.86 4.76
C GLU A 34 -0.53 0.61 4.00
N ALA A 35 -0.54 -0.45 3.19
CA ALA A 35 0.53 -0.84 2.29
C ALA A 35 0.63 0.22 1.19
N MET A 36 1.66 1.04 1.23
CA MET A 36 1.85 2.06 0.20
C MET A 36 2.80 1.54 -0.87
N ASN A 37 2.28 0.62 -1.68
CA ASN A 37 2.84 0.21 -2.96
C ASN A 37 1.89 0.66 -4.10
N TYR A 38 1.85 1.96 -4.41
CA TYR A 38 0.94 2.41 -5.47
C TYR A 38 1.42 2.02 -6.86
N LEU A 39 2.74 2.02 -7.09
CA LEU A 39 3.25 1.79 -8.43
C LEU A 39 3.03 0.34 -8.87
N ALA A 40 3.34 -0.66 -8.05
CA ALA A 40 3.09 -2.05 -8.46
C ALA A 40 1.61 -2.41 -8.53
N HIS A 41 0.74 -1.84 -7.68
CA HIS A 41 -0.72 -2.03 -7.86
C HIS A 41 -1.20 -1.41 -9.19
N LEU A 42 -0.81 -0.18 -9.48
CA LEU A 42 -1.19 0.50 -10.72
C LEU A 42 -0.57 -0.13 -11.96
N TYR A 43 0.61 -0.74 -11.84
CA TYR A 43 1.28 -1.50 -12.91
C TYR A 43 0.36 -2.57 -13.52
N PHE A 44 -0.50 -3.19 -12.70
CA PHE A 44 -1.47 -4.20 -13.13
C PHE A 44 -2.85 -3.65 -13.49
N SER A 45 -3.01 -2.32 -13.57
CA SER A 45 -4.26 -1.71 -14.04
C SER A 45 -4.36 -1.77 -15.57
N ASP A 46 -5.58 -1.69 -16.09
CA ASP A 46 -5.83 -1.55 -17.54
C ASP A 46 -5.74 -0.08 -18.02
N LEU A 47 -5.27 0.81 -17.14
CA LEU A 47 -5.17 2.25 -17.37
C LEU A 47 -6.50 2.97 -17.68
N THR A 48 -7.64 2.32 -17.46
CA THR A 48 -8.95 2.99 -17.46
C THR A 48 -9.16 3.74 -16.13
N PRO A 49 -10.08 4.74 -16.08
CA PRO A 49 -10.39 5.42 -14.83
C PRO A 49 -10.84 4.47 -13.72
N ASP A 50 -11.69 3.50 -14.05
CA ASP A 50 -12.20 2.50 -13.11
C ASP A 50 -11.12 1.51 -12.71
N GLY A 51 -10.25 1.09 -13.64
CA GLY A 51 -9.17 0.16 -13.33
C GLY A 51 -8.10 0.76 -12.42
N CYS A 52 -7.64 1.97 -12.74
CA CYS A 52 -6.70 2.71 -11.87
C CYS A 52 -7.30 2.97 -10.48
N VAL A 53 -8.58 3.35 -10.39
CA VAL A 53 -9.22 3.54 -9.08
C VAL A 53 -9.43 2.21 -8.36
N GLY A 54 -9.81 1.15 -9.05
CA GLY A 54 -10.00 -0.17 -8.44
C GLY A 54 -8.74 -0.70 -7.77
N GLN A 55 -7.56 -0.41 -8.33
CA GLN A 55 -6.26 -0.77 -7.75
C GLN A 55 -5.87 0.07 -6.50
N LEU A 56 -6.51 1.23 -6.27
CA LEU A 56 -6.21 2.13 -5.14
C LEU A 56 -7.31 2.17 -4.07
N LEU A 57 -8.53 1.77 -4.45
CA LEU A 57 -9.72 1.89 -3.62
C LEU A 57 -9.65 1.05 -2.34
N PRO A 58 -9.11 -0.19 -2.34
CA PRO A 58 -9.08 -1.03 -1.14
C PRO A 58 -8.28 -0.40 0.03
N ASP A 59 -7.22 0.34 -0.28
CA ASP A 59 -6.47 1.14 0.71
C ASP A 59 -7.28 2.30 1.30
N CYS A 60 -8.36 2.70 0.63
CA CYS A 60 -9.20 3.83 1.01
C CYS A 60 -10.52 3.40 1.64
N MET A 61 -11.00 2.20 1.34
CA MET A 61 -12.20 1.62 1.92
C MET A 61 -12.23 0.10 1.77
N PRO A 62 -12.83 -0.63 2.74
CA PRO A 62 -13.01 -2.07 2.61
C PRO A 62 -13.84 -2.44 1.36
N PRO A 63 -13.45 -3.47 0.59
CA PRO A 63 -14.17 -3.91 -0.62
C PRO A 63 -15.66 -4.21 -0.40
N ARG A 64 -16.04 -4.69 0.80
CA ARG A 64 -17.45 -4.93 1.17
C ARG A 64 -18.33 -3.68 1.20
N GLN A 65 -17.73 -2.48 1.22
CA GLN A 65 -18.44 -1.21 1.20
C GLN A 65 -18.60 -0.65 -0.23
N LEU A 66 -18.09 -1.37 -1.24
CA LEU A 66 -18.23 -0.98 -2.64
C LEU A 66 -19.72 -0.95 -3.01
N PRO A 67 -20.26 0.18 -3.51
CA PRO A 67 -21.68 0.29 -3.80
C PRO A 67 -22.09 -0.62 -4.96
N GLU A 68 -23.36 -0.99 -5.03
CA GLU A 68 -23.92 -1.82 -6.12
C GLU A 68 -23.70 -1.18 -7.50
N SER A 69 -23.71 0.15 -7.58
CA SER A 69 -23.46 0.91 -8.80
C SER A 69 -22.02 0.85 -9.32
N ALA A 70 -21.08 0.24 -8.58
CA ALA A 70 -19.72 0.04 -9.07
C ALA A 70 -19.70 -0.86 -10.31
N THR A 71 -18.97 -0.39 -11.34
CA THR A 71 -18.83 -1.08 -12.62
C THR A 71 -18.11 -2.42 -12.47
N ALA A 72 -18.28 -3.29 -13.46
CA ALA A 72 -17.58 -4.58 -13.50
C ALA A 72 -16.05 -4.38 -13.48
N THR A 73 -15.52 -3.43 -14.25
CA THR A 73 -14.09 -3.08 -14.27
C THR A 73 -13.60 -2.62 -12.90
N LEU A 74 -14.34 -1.74 -12.21
CA LEU A 74 -13.95 -1.29 -10.87
C LEU A 74 -13.89 -2.46 -9.89
N ARG A 75 -14.89 -3.36 -9.91
CA ARG A 75 -14.91 -4.58 -9.07
C ARG A 75 -13.76 -5.52 -9.39
N GLN A 76 -13.47 -5.72 -10.67
CA GLN A 76 -12.39 -6.57 -11.13
C GLN A 76 -11.03 -6.06 -10.61
N HIS A 77 -10.76 -4.76 -10.71
CA HIS A 77 -9.49 -4.21 -10.22
C HIS A 77 -9.40 -4.13 -8.70
N VAL A 78 -10.53 -3.97 -7.99
CA VAL A 78 -10.59 -4.18 -6.53
C VAL A 78 -10.22 -5.63 -6.17
N HIS A 79 -10.70 -6.61 -6.94
CA HIS A 79 -10.33 -8.00 -6.76
C HIS A 79 -8.85 -8.25 -7.08
N LEU A 80 -8.33 -7.68 -8.16
CA LEU A 80 -6.91 -7.82 -8.54
C LEU A 80 -5.98 -7.24 -7.47
N HIS A 81 -6.32 -6.12 -6.84
CA HIS A 81 -5.58 -5.61 -5.68
C HIS A 81 -5.48 -6.67 -4.58
N GLN A 82 -6.59 -7.32 -4.21
CA GLN A 82 -6.59 -8.40 -3.21
C GLN A 82 -5.79 -9.65 -3.64
N VAL A 83 -5.71 -9.92 -4.94
CA VAL A 83 -4.86 -10.99 -5.49
C VAL A 83 -3.39 -10.63 -5.32
N ILE A 84 -3.01 -9.41 -5.68
CA ILE A 84 -1.65 -8.88 -5.54
C ILE A 84 -1.21 -8.93 -4.08
N ASP A 85 -2.02 -8.39 -3.17
CA ASP A 85 -1.72 -8.38 -1.73
C ASP A 85 -1.55 -9.78 -1.19
N ARG A 86 -2.53 -10.65 -1.44
CA ARG A 86 -2.51 -12.02 -0.94
C ARG A 86 -1.31 -12.78 -1.47
N PHE A 87 -0.99 -12.64 -2.76
CA PHE A 87 0.18 -13.29 -3.33
C PHE A 87 1.46 -12.78 -2.68
N THR A 88 1.61 -11.46 -2.54
CA THR A 88 2.78 -10.82 -1.92
C THR A 88 2.94 -11.22 -0.46
N ASP A 89 1.87 -11.17 0.33
CA ASP A 89 1.85 -11.49 1.76
C ASP A 89 2.10 -12.98 2.04
N HIS A 90 1.87 -13.87 1.08
CA HIS A 90 2.09 -15.32 1.23
C HIS A 90 3.31 -15.84 0.45
N HIS A 91 4.03 -14.98 -0.27
CA HIS A 91 5.19 -15.41 -1.04
C HIS A 91 6.36 -15.73 -0.10
N ASP A 92 6.88 -16.96 -0.17
CA ASP A 92 7.89 -17.48 0.77
C ASP A 92 9.11 -16.58 0.92
N GLN A 93 9.64 -16.04 -0.18
CA GLN A 93 10.81 -15.15 -0.14
C GLN A 93 10.49 -13.77 0.45
N VAL A 94 9.27 -13.27 0.23
CA VAL A 94 8.83 -11.99 0.81
C VAL A 94 8.63 -12.15 2.30
N LEU A 95 8.02 -13.26 2.74
CA LEU A 95 7.89 -13.62 4.15
C LEU A 95 9.25 -13.78 4.83
N ALA A 96 10.17 -14.53 4.22
CA ALA A 96 11.53 -14.69 4.73
C ALA A 96 12.24 -13.33 4.85
N LEU A 97 12.10 -12.47 3.84
CA LEU A 97 12.64 -11.13 3.86
C LEU A 97 12.03 -10.30 5.00
N ARG A 98 10.71 -10.29 5.19
CA ARG A 98 10.04 -9.61 6.32
C ARG A 98 10.55 -10.09 7.68
N HIS A 99 10.71 -11.40 7.85
CA HIS A 99 11.20 -11.99 9.11
C HIS A 99 12.67 -11.63 9.39
N SER A 100 13.47 -11.38 8.35
CA SER A 100 14.87 -10.96 8.50
C SER A 100 15.05 -9.54 9.03
N PHE A 101 14.00 -8.71 9.04
CA PHE A 101 14.11 -7.35 9.59
C PHE A 101 14.35 -7.42 11.10
N GLU A 102 15.23 -6.54 11.59
CA GLU A 102 15.50 -6.41 13.02
C GLU A 102 14.61 -5.33 13.67
N PRO A 103 14.39 -5.38 14.99
CA PRO A 103 13.81 -4.25 15.71
C PRO A 103 14.62 -2.95 15.49
N PRO A 104 13.97 -1.78 15.36
CA PRO A 104 12.52 -1.56 15.50
C PRO A 104 11.72 -1.81 14.22
N PHE A 105 12.37 -2.10 13.08
CA PHE A 105 11.73 -2.19 11.76
C PHE A 105 10.91 -3.46 11.53
N ARG A 106 11.22 -4.58 12.23
CA ARG A 106 10.53 -5.87 12.05
C ARG A 106 9.01 -5.77 12.02
N ARG A 107 8.41 -5.02 12.96
CA ARG A 107 6.96 -4.83 13.06
C ARG A 107 6.36 -4.11 11.86
N PHE A 108 7.16 -3.29 11.18
CA PHE A 108 6.76 -2.45 10.06
C PHE A 108 7.30 -2.96 8.72
N SER A 109 7.92 -4.15 8.71
CA SER A 109 8.60 -4.72 7.54
C SER A 109 7.72 -4.83 6.31
N GLY A 110 6.42 -5.12 6.45
CA GLY A 110 5.47 -5.11 5.34
C GLY A 110 5.41 -3.74 4.66
N VAL A 111 4.96 -2.72 5.39
CA VAL A 111 4.87 -1.33 4.89
C VAL A 111 6.21 -0.80 4.36
N ILE A 112 7.32 -1.16 5.00
CA ILE A 112 8.65 -0.78 4.51
C ILE A 112 8.91 -1.45 3.16
N LEU A 113 8.73 -2.77 3.05
CA LEU A 113 8.96 -3.49 1.79
C LEU A 113 8.02 -3.04 0.68
N ASP A 114 6.79 -2.67 0.97
CA ASP A 114 5.85 -2.12 -0.02
C ASP A 114 6.46 -0.89 -0.72
N VAL A 115 7.00 0.05 0.07
CA VAL A 115 7.66 1.25 -0.45
C VAL A 115 9.00 0.93 -1.12
N LEU A 116 9.77 -0.02 -0.60
CA LEU A 116 11.07 -0.41 -1.17
C LEU A 116 10.90 -1.16 -2.50
N PHE A 117 9.88 -2.00 -2.63
CA PHE A 117 9.56 -2.68 -3.88
C PHE A 117 9.07 -1.70 -4.94
N ASP A 118 8.28 -0.69 -4.57
CA ASP A 118 7.95 0.42 -5.49
C ASP A 118 9.19 1.20 -5.93
N HIS A 119 10.12 1.44 -5.01
CA HIS A 119 11.39 2.08 -5.33
C HIS A 119 12.21 1.24 -6.32
N ILE A 120 12.37 -0.06 -6.06
CA ILE A 120 13.10 -0.97 -6.94
C ILE A 120 12.42 -1.04 -8.30
N LEU A 121 11.10 -1.26 -8.35
CA LEU A 121 10.31 -1.29 -9.58
C LEU A 121 10.51 -0.01 -10.41
N ALA A 122 10.44 1.16 -9.77
CA ALA A 122 10.66 2.44 -10.45
C ALA A 122 12.09 2.61 -10.96
N ARG A 123 13.09 2.11 -10.22
CA ARG A 123 14.51 2.17 -10.58
C ARG A 123 14.87 1.23 -11.73
N THR A 124 14.26 0.05 -11.77
CA THR A 124 14.47 -0.99 -12.80
C THR A 124 13.35 -1.01 -13.84
N TRP A 125 12.59 0.07 -13.99
CA TRP A 125 11.33 0.09 -14.75
C TRP A 125 11.46 -0.42 -16.18
N SER A 126 12.57 -0.11 -16.86
CA SER A 126 12.86 -0.56 -18.23
C SER A 126 12.92 -2.07 -18.40
N ASP A 127 13.15 -2.81 -17.31
CA ASP A 127 13.24 -4.27 -17.33
C ASP A 127 11.84 -4.93 -17.28
N TRP A 128 10.83 -4.15 -16.89
CA TRP A 128 9.49 -4.65 -16.56
C TRP A 128 8.38 -4.07 -17.43
N HIS A 129 8.64 -2.98 -18.14
CA HIS A 129 7.61 -2.27 -18.89
C HIS A 129 8.17 -1.63 -20.17
N ASP A 130 7.41 -1.72 -21.27
CA ASP A 130 7.86 -1.26 -22.59
C ASP A 130 7.92 0.27 -22.73
N SER A 131 7.03 0.99 -22.02
CA SER A 131 7.02 2.46 -21.98
C SER A 131 7.80 3.01 -20.78
N SER A 132 8.24 4.26 -20.87
CA SER A 132 8.92 4.93 -19.75
C SER A 132 8.00 5.14 -18.55
N LEU A 133 8.57 5.18 -17.34
CA LEU A 133 7.82 5.42 -16.10
C LEU A 133 7.04 6.74 -16.14
N ASP A 134 7.59 7.79 -16.77
CA ASP A 134 6.90 9.07 -16.94
C ASP A 134 5.69 8.96 -17.88
N ALA A 135 5.80 8.22 -18.98
CA ALA A 135 4.71 8.01 -19.92
C ALA A 135 3.59 7.16 -19.30
N PHE A 136 3.95 6.09 -18.59
CA PHE A 136 3.00 5.29 -17.80
C PHE A 136 2.31 6.14 -16.73
N SER A 137 3.07 6.90 -15.94
CA SER A 137 2.53 7.75 -14.88
C SER A 137 1.58 8.81 -15.43
N ALA A 138 1.87 9.40 -16.60
CA ALA A 138 0.98 10.36 -17.25
C ALA A 138 -0.37 9.74 -17.65
N GLN A 139 -0.39 8.50 -18.11
CA GLN A 139 -1.63 7.76 -18.41
C GLN A 139 -2.43 7.50 -17.14
N VAL A 140 -1.77 7.01 -16.08
CA VAL A 140 -2.41 6.83 -14.77
C VAL A 140 -3.02 8.15 -14.29
N TYR A 141 -2.28 9.26 -14.32
CA TYR A 141 -2.79 10.55 -13.83
C TYR A 141 -3.98 11.06 -14.65
N THR A 142 -3.96 10.85 -15.96
CA THR A 142 -5.10 11.15 -16.84
C THR A 142 -6.32 10.31 -16.46
N ALA A 143 -6.16 9.00 -16.28
CA ALA A 143 -7.22 8.09 -15.88
C ALA A 143 -7.79 8.46 -14.51
N LEU A 144 -6.92 8.76 -13.54
CA LEU A 144 -7.35 9.23 -12.23
C LEU A 144 -8.15 10.54 -12.38
N ALA A 145 -7.65 11.56 -13.07
CA ALA A 145 -8.39 12.82 -13.26
C ALA A 145 -9.76 12.64 -13.98
N ALA A 146 -9.88 11.62 -14.83
CA ALA A 146 -11.09 11.33 -15.59
C ALA A 146 -12.16 10.52 -14.83
N TYR A 147 -11.83 9.89 -13.69
CA TYR A 147 -12.78 9.09 -12.93
C TYR A 147 -13.97 9.90 -12.43
N ARG A 148 -15.18 9.34 -12.55
CA ARG A 148 -16.46 9.94 -12.12
C ARG A 148 -17.31 8.97 -11.30
N GLY A 149 -16.77 7.82 -10.92
CA GLY A 149 -17.48 6.79 -10.18
C GLY A 149 -17.58 7.09 -8.67
N PRO A 150 -18.03 6.10 -7.88
CA PRO A 150 -18.12 6.22 -6.43
C PRO A 150 -16.78 6.57 -5.79
N GLU A 151 -16.77 7.57 -4.92
CA GLU A 151 -15.56 8.07 -4.28
C GLU A 151 -15.84 8.48 -2.83
N ASN A 152 -14.91 8.19 -1.93
CA ASN A 152 -14.91 8.72 -0.57
C ASN A 152 -13.83 9.81 -0.43
N GLU A 153 -13.89 10.57 0.66
CA GLU A 153 -12.95 11.69 0.89
C GLU A 153 -11.48 11.27 0.86
N ARG A 154 -11.19 10.06 1.34
CA ARG A 154 -9.85 9.49 1.41
C ARG A 154 -9.30 9.20 0.01
N LEU A 155 -10.08 8.52 -0.83
CA LEU A 155 -9.72 8.24 -2.22
C LEU A 155 -9.55 9.53 -3.02
N ARG A 156 -10.47 10.50 -2.85
CA ARG A 156 -10.37 11.80 -3.51
C ARG A 156 -9.07 12.51 -3.17
N SER A 157 -8.75 12.58 -1.88
CA SER A 157 -7.52 13.19 -1.39
C SER A 157 -6.28 12.47 -1.91
N LEU A 158 -6.29 11.13 -1.91
CA LEU A 158 -5.19 10.32 -2.44
C LEU A 158 -4.94 10.59 -3.92
N ARG A 159 -5.97 10.53 -4.76
CA ARG A 159 -5.87 10.78 -6.21
C ARG A 159 -5.33 12.18 -6.51
N LEU A 160 -5.85 13.20 -5.85
CA LEU A 160 -5.37 14.57 -6.01
C LEU A 160 -3.90 14.72 -5.59
N ALA A 161 -3.50 14.08 -4.50
CA ALA A 161 -2.11 14.10 -4.03
C ALA A 161 -1.16 13.36 -4.98
N LEU A 162 -1.53 12.16 -5.43
CA LEU A 162 -0.78 11.34 -6.40
C LEU A 162 -0.44 12.15 -7.67
N VAL A 163 -1.45 12.83 -8.22
CA VAL A 163 -1.31 13.65 -9.43
C VAL A 163 -0.50 14.91 -9.15
N ARG A 164 -0.88 15.69 -8.12
CA ARG A 164 -0.24 16.99 -7.81
C ARG A 164 1.25 16.84 -7.53
N HIS A 165 1.64 15.79 -6.83
CA HIS A 165 3.00 15.61 -6.34
C HIS A 165 3.83 14.62 -7.16
N ARG A 166 3.26 14.07 -8.25
CA ARG A 166 3.92 13.10 -9.14
C ARG A 166 4.61 11.98 -8.36
N TRP A 167 3.88 11.30 -7.48
CA TRP A 167 4.47 10.29 -6.58
C TRP A 167 5.07 9.09 -7.32
N LEU A 168 4.48 8.68 -8.44
CA LEU A 168 4.88 7.45 -9.15
C LEU A 168 6.30 7.54 -9.72
N PRO A 169 6.69 8.57 -10.50
CA PRO A 169 8.09 8.77 -10.87
C PRO A 169 8.98 9.07 -9.65
N GLY A 170 8.41 9.66 -8.60
CA GLY A 170 9.10 9.97 -7.36
C GLY A 170 9.69 8.74 -6.68
N TYR A 171 9.07 7.57 -6.80
CA TYR A 171 9.63 6.33 -6.26
C TYR A 171 11.01 6.02 -6.85
N GLY A 172 11.36 6.48 -8.06
CA GLY A 172 12.67 6.26 -8.66
C GLY A 172 13.82 7.02 -8.00
N THR A 173 13.55 7.87 -6.99
CA THR A 173 14.59 8.64 -6.26
C THR A 173 14.60 8.32 -4.78
N ARG A 174 15.78 8.43 -4.16
CA ARG A 174 15.95 8.24 -2.72
C ARG A 174 15.11 9.24 -1.93
N GLU A 175 15.02 10.49 -2.41
CA GLU A 175 14.23 11.56 -1.80
C GLU A 175 12.73 11.29 -1.91
N GLY A 176 12.25 10.73 -3.01
CA GLY A 176 10.84 10.35 -3.16
C GLY A 176 10.47 9.19 -2.24
N MET A 177 11.31 8.16 -2.18
CA MET A 177 11.15 7.05 -1.25
C MET A 177 11.15 7.51 0.22
N ALA A 178 12.12 8.34 0.62
CA ALA A 178 12.19 8.88 1.98
C ALA A 178 10.96 9.74 2.32
N ARG A 179 10.44 10.52 1.36
CA ARG A 179 9.19 11.29 1.52
C ARG A 179 7.97 10.39 1.70
N ALA A 180 7.89 9.27 0.97
CA ALA A 180 6.80 8.31 1.12
C ALA A 180 6.80 7.69 2.52
N LEU A 181 7.95 7.18 2.97
CA LEU A 181 8.14 6.65 4.32
C LEU A 181 7.83 7.69 5.42
N SER A 182 8.35 8.91 5.29
CA SER A 182 8.09 9.99 6.25
C SER A 182 6.61 10.39 6.29
N SER A 183 5.91 10.31 5.15
CA SER A 183 4.48 10.62 5.07
C SER A 183 3.63 9.55 5.74
N LEU A 184 4.03 8.28 5.66
CA LEU A 184 3.41 7.18 6.41
C LEU A 184 3.67 7.34 7.91
N ASP A 185 4.91 7.66 8.28
CA ASP A 185 5.32 7.91 9.67
C ASP A 185 4.46 9.01 10.32
N ARG A 186 4.30 10.15 9.63
CA ARG A 186 3.50 11.29 10.13
C ARG A 186 2.01 10.99 10.26
N ARG A 187 1.46 10.09 9.42
CA ARG A 187 0.05 9.68 9.47
C ARG A 187 -0.22 8.66 10.57
N SER A 188 0.81 7.96 11.02
CA SER A 188 0.72 7.03 12.14
C SER A 188 0.34 7.78 13.42
N ARG A 189 -0.60 7.20 14.19
CA ARG A 189 -0.95 7.68 15.54
C ARG A 189 0.09 7.31 16.60
N PHE A 190 1.12 6.55 16.20
CA PHE A 190 2.15 6.01 17.07
C PHE A 190 3.53 6.46 16.60
N ASN A 191 4.49 6.50 17.52
CA ASN A 191 5.89 6.70 17.17
C ASN A 191 6.39 5.47 16.38
N THR A 192 6.58 5.62 15.07
CA THR A 192 7.06 4.58 14.17
C THR A 192 8.49 4.89 13.70
N PRO A 193 9.28 3.89 13.29
CA PRO A 193 10.62 4.12 12.76
C PRO A 193 10.61 4.28 11.23
N LEU A 194 9.46 4.61 10.61
CA LEU A 194 9.34 4.55 9.15
C LEU A 194 10.21 5.62 8.48
N ALA A 195 10.26 6.83 9.06
CA ALA A 195 11.08 7.91 8.52
C ALA A 195 12.57 7.56 8.43
N THR A 196 13.08 6.67 9.30
CA THR A 196 14.48 6.21 9.28
C THR A 196 14.67 4.91 8.49
N ALA A 197 13.60 4.26 8.03
CA ALA A 197 13.68 2.99 7.30
C ALA A 197 14.38 3.10 5.93
N VAL A 198 14.60 4.32 5.42
CA VAL A 198 15.47 4.58 4.25
C VAL A 198 16.85 3.93 4.43
N GLN A 199 17.38 3.88 5.66
CA GLN A 199 18.68 3.29 5.98
C GLN A 199 18.71 1.78 5.76
N VAL A 200 17.56 1.11 5.86
CA VAL A 200 17.46 -0.33 5.59
C VAL A 200 17.78 -0.62 4.14
N LEU A 201 17.30 0.22 3.20
CA LEU A 201 17.67 0.07 1.80
C LEU A 201 19.16 0.30 1.60
N ASP A 202 19.72 1.37 2.19
CA ASP A 202 21.15 1.68 2.02
C ASP A 202 22.06 0.50 2.46
N GLN A 203 21.62 -0.31 3.42
CA GLN A 203 22.39 -1.45 3.93
C GLN A 203 22.06 -2.78 3.24
N ARG A 204 20.83 -2.93 2.72
CA ARG A 204 20.29 -4.22 2.26
C ARG A 204 19.72 -4.17 0.84
N HIS A 205 20.09 -3.15 0.07
CA HIS A 205 19.60 -2.93 -1.29
C HIS A 205 19.70 -4.21 -2.13
N ASP A 206 20.86 -4.87 -2.13
CA ASP A 206 21.13 -6.01 -3.00
C ASP A 206 20.29 -7.24 -2.60
N ASP A 207 20.17 -7.52 -1.29
CA ASP A 207 19.31 -8.58 -0.77
C ASP A 207 17.85 -8.38 -1.19
N ILE A 208 17.33 -7.16 -0.99
CA ILE A 208 15.93 -6.82 -1.28
C ILE A 208 15.68 -6.87 -2.79
N SER A 209 16.62 -6.37 -3.60
CA SER A 209 16.56 -6.40 -5.06
C SER A 209 16.61 -7.83 -5.61
N ALA A 210 17.41 -8.71 -5.01
CA ALA A 210 17.49 -10.11 -5.38
C ALA A 210 16.19 -10.88 -5.08
N VAL A 211 15.50 -10.54 -3.98
CA VAL A 211 14.16 -11.07 -3.71
C VAL A 211 13.15 -10.52 -4.71
N PHE A 212 13.17 -9.21 -4.97
CA PHE A 212 12.24 -8.57 -5.91
C PHE A 212 12.34 -9.17 -7.32
N SER A 213 13.56 -9.39 -7.84
CA SER A 213 13.76 -9.94 -9.19
C SER A 213 13.26 -11.37 -9.36
N GLN A 214 13.19 -12.15 -8.28
CA GLN A 214 12.62 -13.50 -8.28
C GLN A 214 11.10 -13.49 -8.06
N PHE A 215 10.62 -12.60 -7.19
CA PHE A 215 9.22 -12.46 -6.82
C PHE A 215 8.37 -11.84 -7.94
N PHE A 216 8.81 -10.73 -8.52
CA PHE A 216 7.97 -9.91 -9.39
C PHE A 216 7.51 -10.63 -10.67
N PRO A 217 8.34 -11.43 -11.37
CA PRO A 217 7.87 -12.25 -12.50
C PRO A 217 6.76 -13.24 -12.12
N GLN A 218 6.81 -13.79 -10.90
CA GLN A 218 5.79 -14.71 -10.41
C GLN A 218 4.49 -13.98 -10.09
N LEU A 219 4.58 -12.78 -9.50
CA LEU A 219 3.42 -11.90 -9.31
C LEU A 219 2.77 -11.55 -10.65
N GLN A 220 3.55 -11.21 -11.67
CA GLN A 220 3.00 -10.97 -13.02
C GLN A 220 2.27 -12.19 -13.58
N ALA A 221 2.80 -13.40 -13.38
CA ALA A 221 2.15 -14.63 -13.81
C ALA A 221 0.85 -14.91 -13.04
N GLU A 222 0.84 -14.67 -11.73
CA GLU A 222 -0.34 -14.81 -10.88
C GLU A 222 -1.47 -13.86 -11.32
N VAL A 223 -1.14 -12.58 -11.55
CA VAL A 223 -2.11 -11.58 -12.00
C VAL A 223 -2.67 -11.94 -13.37
N ARG A 224 -1.83 -12.38 -14.32
CA ARG A 224 -2.30 -12.86 -15.63
C ARG A 224 -3.27 -14.04 -15.51
N ARG A 225 -3.01 -14.98 -14.60
CA ARG A 225 -3.92 -16.10 -14.34
C ARG A 225 -5.26 -15.60 -13.79
N ALA A 226 -5.23 -14.74 -12.78
CA ALA A 226 -6.45 -14.18 -12.18
C ALA A 226 -7.30 -13.38 -13.18
N GLN A 227 -6.66 -12.68 -14.13
CA GLN A 227 -7.36 -11.97 -15.21
C GLN A 227 -8.01 -12.92 -16.22
N ALA A 228 -7.37 -14.07 -16.51
CA ALA A 228 -7.94 -15.09 -17.39
C ALA A 228 -9.15 -15.79 -16.75
N ASP A 229 -9.05 -16.15 -15.46
CA ASP A 229 -10.12 -16.85 -14.73
C ASP A 229 -11.37 -15.98 -14.49
N GLY A 230 -11.23 -14.65 -14.51
CA GLY A 230 -12.33 -13.70 -14.35
C GLY A 230 -13.03 -13.26 -15.64
N SER A 231 -12.65 -13.85 -16.79
CA SER A 231 -13.21 -13.52 -18.12
C SER A 231 -14.26 -14.52 -18.62
N ASP A 232 -14.58 -15.55 -17.82
CA ASP A 232 -15.67 -16.54 -18.03
C ASP A 232 -16.91 -16.21 -17.18
#